data_AF-A0A4Y2VRP3-F1
#
_entry.id   AF-A0A4Y2VRP3-F1
#
_cell.length_a   1.000
_cell.length_b   1.000
_cell.length_c   1.000
_cell.angle_alpha   90.00
_cell.angle_beta   90.00
_cell.angle_gamma   90.00
#
_symmetry.space_group_name_H-M   'P 1'
#
loop_
_entity.id
_entity.type
_entity.pdbx_description
1 polymer ?
#
loop_
_entity_poly.entity_id
_entity_poly.type
_entity_poly.pdbx_seq_one_letter_code
_entity_poly.pdbx_strand_id
1 'polypeptide(L)'
;MIIKRLSTTGNSRTGKAPIRKLTLTDREVSLFRQHIRKNRHMAVADLATWARQSFGKTFSEASTRRYIKRCGYAFYKARRKPFLTSSNKRQRVAWAKSHLSWTPSQCKKVLRTDESIFEV
;
A
#
# COMPACT_ATOMS: atom_id res chain seq x y z
N MET A 1 -37.98 -10.51 22.15
CA MET A 1 -36.65 -10.27 22.75
C MET A 1 -36.10 -8.83 22.60
N ILE A 2 -36.79 -7.93 21.88
CA ILE A 2 -36.33 -6.53 21.71
C ILE A 2 -36.84 -5.60 22.84
N ILE A 3 -38.10 -5.75 23.24
CA ILE A 3 -38.75 -4.95 24.30
C ILE A 3 -37.98 -5.06 25.64
N LYS A 4 -37.61 -6.29 26.05
CA LYS A 4 -36.77 -6.53 27.25
C LYS A 4 -35.40 -5.85 27.22
N ARG A 5 -34.79 -5.60 26.05
CA ARG A 5 -33.47 -4.95 25.95
C ARG A 5 -33.57 -3.43 26.00
N LEU A 6 -34.62 -2.88 25.37
CA LEU A 6 -34.94 -1.47 25.42
C LEU A 6 -35.21 -1.01 26.86
N SER A 7 -35.95 -1.79 27.63
CA SER A 7 -36.22 -1.51 29.05
C SER A 7 -34.98 -1.56 29.94
N THR A 8 -33.96 -2.34 29.59
CA THR A 8 -32.76 -2.53 30.43
C THR A 8 -31.59 -1.64 30.02
N THR A 9 -31.37 -1.40 28.71
CA THR A 9 -30.18 -0.71 28.18
C THR A 9 -30.51 0.64 27.53
N GLY A 10 -31.79 0.99 27.38
CA GLY A 10 -32.23 2.23 26.75
C GLY A 10 -32.04 2.26 25.22
N ASN A 11 -31.58 1.17 24.60
CA ASN A 11 -31.50 1.06 23.14
C ASN A 11 -31.76 -0.38 22.64
N SER A 12 -32.14 -0.47 21.36
CA SER A 12 -32.41 -1.73 20.65
C SER A 12 -31.25 -2.18 19.75
N ARG A 13 -30.14 -1.43 19.70
CA ARG A 13 -29.01 -1.74 18.82
C ARG A 13 -28.32 -3.00 19.33
N THR A 14 -28.08 -3.96 18.44
CA THR A 14 -27.22 -5.10 18.75
C THR A 14 -25.79 -4.61 18.97
N GLY A 15 -25.19 -4.96 20.11
CA GLY A 15 -23.79 -4.65 20.39
C GLY A 15 -22.88 -5.27 19.34
N LYS A 16 -21.76 -4.60 19.01
CA LYS A 16 -20.76 -5.17 18.10
C LYS A 16 -20.18 -6.43 18.73
N ALA A 17 -20.21 -7.54 18.00
CA ALA A 17 -19.57 -8.77 18.44
C ALA A 17 -18.07 -8.51 18.74
N PRO A 18 -17.50 -9.12 19.78
CA PRO A 18 -16.09 -8.97 20.09
C PRO A 18 -15.24 -9.35 18.87
N ILE A 19 -14.40 -8.42 18.41
CA ILE A 19 -13.45 -8.72 17.33
C ILE A 19 -12.41 -9.69 17.87
N ARG A 20 -12.18 -10.80 17.16
CA ARG A 20 -11.13 -11.76 17.50
C ARG A 20 -9.79 -11.03 17.68
N LYS A 21 -9.18 -11.18 18.85
CA LYS A 21 -7.91 -10.51 19.19
C LYS A 21 -6.80 -10.98 18.25
N LEU A 22 -5.86 -10.09 17.94
CA LEU A 22 -4.70 -10.44 17.12
C LEU A 22 -3.86 -11.51 17.84
N THR A 23 -3.34 -12.45 17.07
CA THR A 23 -2.23 -13.34 17.47
C THR A 23 -0.93 -12.58 17.76
N LEU A 24 -0.78 -11.37 17.22
CA LEU A 24 0.38 -10.49 17.42
C LEU A 24 0.11 -9.41 18.45
N THR A 25 1.12 -9.16 19.28
CA THR A 25 1.28 -7.97 20.13
C THR A 25 1.57 -6.74 19.27
N ASP A 26 1.36 -5.54 19.83
CA ASP A 26 1.55 -4.29 19.08
C ASP A 26 2.99 -4.08 18.60
N ARG A 27 3.97 -4.56 19.39
CA ARG A 27 5.39 -4.53 19.00
C ARG A 27 5.65 -5.42 17.78
N GLU A 28 5.11 -6.64 17.77
CA GLU A 28 5.25 -7.56 16.64
C GLU A 28 4.53 -7.03 15.38
N VAL A 29 3.36 -6.40 15.53
CA VAL A 29 2.67 -5.73 14.41
C VAL A 29 3.54 -4.61 13.82
N SER A 30 4.22 -3.84 14.67
CA SER A 30 5.12 -2.77 14.22
C SER A 30 6.31 -3.32 13.42
N LEU A 31 6.94 -4.39 13.91
CA LEU A 31 8.02 -5.09 13.20
C LEU A 31 7.53 -5.70 11.87
N PHE A 32 6.34 -6.31 11.87
CA PHE A 32 5.72 -6.87 10.68
C PHE A 32 5.48 -5.78 9.61
N ARG A 33 4.97 -4.61 10.01
CA ARG A 33 4.79 -3.46 9.10
C ARG A 33 6.11 -2.94 8.54
N GLN A 34 7.14 -2.84 9.39
CA GLN A 34 8.46 -2.39 8.96
C GLN A 34 9.06 -3.36 7.93
N HIS A 35 8.94 -4.67 8.17
CA HIS A 35 9.44 -5.70 7.28
C HIS A 35 8.74 -5.67 5.91
N ILE A 36 7.40 -5.54 5.89
CA ILE A 36 6.64 -5.39 4.64
C ILE A 36 7.10 -4.17 3.83
N ARG A 37 7.33 -3.03 4.50
CA ARG A 37 7.77 -1.80 3.82
C ARG A 37 9.14 -1.95 3.17
N LYS A 38 10.07 -2.62 3.86
CA LYS A 38 11.41 -2.91 3.34
C LYS A 38 11.35 -3.90 2.18
N ASN A 39 10.49 -4.91 2.28
CA ASN A 39 10.42 -6.04 1.36
C ASN A 39 9.09 -6.08 0.57
N ARG A 40 8.72 -4.97 -0.08
CA ARG A 40 7.43 -4.80 -0.77
C ARG A 40 7.12 -5.88 -1.83
N HIS A 41 8.16 -6.49 -2.39
CA HIS A 41 8.06 -7.46 -3.49
C HIS A 41 8.16 -8.93 -3.02
N MET A 42 8.26 -9.17 -1.71
CA MET A 42 8.37 -10.52 -1.16
C MET A 42 7.07 -11.31 -1.30
N ALA A 43 7.19 -12.61 -1.58
CA ALA A 43 6.03 -13.49 -1.65
C ALA A 43 5.39 -13.67 -0.26
N VAL A 44 4.08 -13.95 -0.25
CA VAL A 44 3.33 -14.15 1.00
C VAL A 44 3.85 -15.36 1.78
N ALA A 45 4.27 -16.42 1.08
CA ALA A 45 4.84 -17.63 1.67
C ALA A 45 6.14 -17.31 2.43
N ASP A 46 7.06 -16.59 1.79
CA ASP A 46 8.32 -16.18 2.41
C ASP A 46 8.09 -15.26 3.61
N LEU A 47 7.15 -14.33 3.49
CA LEU A 47 6.76 -13.46 4.60
C LEU A 47 6.15 -14.25 5.78
N ALA A 48 5.37 -15.30 5.48
CA ALA A 48 4.84 -16.19 6.51
C ALA A 48 5.97 -16.97 7.20
N THR A 49 6.93 -17.49 6.44
CA THR A 49 8.12 -18.17 6.97
C THR A 49 8.95 -17.24 7.85
N TRP A 50 9.22 -16.02 7.39
CA TRP A 50 9.91 -14.99 8.18
C TRP A 50 9.16 -14.66 9.48
N ALA A 51 7.82 -14.52 9.42
CA ALA A 51 7.01 -14.23 10.61
C ALA A 51 7.03 -15.38 11.63
N ARG A 52 7.05 -16.64 11.16
CA ARG A 52 7.23 -17.81 12.05
C ARG A 52 8.57 -17.78 12.77
N GLN A 53 9.65 -17.56 12.00
CA GLN A 53 11.01 -17.52 12.53
C GLN A 53 11.21 -16.34 13.50
N SER A 54 10.62 -15.19 13.21
CA SER A 54 10.83 -13.96 14.00
C SER A 54 10.01 -13.91 15.28
N PHE A 55 8.79 -14.46 15.28
CA PHE A 55 7.86 -14.35 16.40
C PHE A 55 7.65 -15.67 17.15
N GLY A 56 8.19 -16.80 16.67
CA GLY A 56 8.00 -18.12 17.29
C GLY A 56 6.55 -18.61 17.28
N LYS A 57 5.71 -18.09 16.38
CA LYS A 57 4.26 -18.35 16.31
C LYS A 57 3.86 -19.02 15.00
N THR A 58 2.80 -19.83 15.04
CA THR A 58 2.26 -20.49 13.85
C THR A 58 1.54 -19.49 12.93
N PHE A 59 2.23 -19.04 11.88
CA PHE A 59 1.65 -18.20 10.82
C PHE A 59 1.27 -19.03 9.61
N SER A 60 -0.02 -19.12 9.26
CA SER A 60 -0.41 -19.59 7.93
C SER A 60 -0.36 -18.45 6.92
N GLU A 61 -0.21 -18.75 5.63
CA GLU A 61 -0.30 -17.74 4.57
C GLU A 61 -1.62 -16.96 4.62
N ALA A 62 -2.73 -17.65 4.93
CA ALA A 62 -4.04 -17.02 5.08
C ALA A 62 -4.06 -16.00 6.22
N SER A 63 -3.41 -16.31 7.35
CA SER A 63 -3.23 -15.35 8.44
C SER A 63 -2.36 -14.17 8.02
N THR A 64 -1.24 -14.41 7.34
CA THR A 64 -0.37 -13.37 6.79
C THR A 64 -1.14 -12.42 5.86
N ARG A 65 -1.95 -12.93 4.93
CA ARG A 65 -2.81 -12.11 4.05
C ARG A 65 -3.81 -11.26 4.83
N ARG A 66 -4.43 -11.83 5.87
CA ARG A 66 -5.35 -11.09 6.76
C ARG A 66 -4.63 -9.96 7.50
N TYR A 67 -3.41 -10.21 7.98
CA TYR A 67 -2.59 -9.19 8.64
C TYR A 67 -2.18 -8.05 7.72
N ILE A 68 -1.74 -8.37 6.50
CA ILE A 68 -1.42 -7.38 5.46
C ILE A 68 -2.63 -6.46 5.22
N LYS A 69 -3.82 -7.04 4.99
CA LYS A 69 -5.06 -6.28 4.79
C LYS A 69 -5.41 -5.43 6.01
N ARG A 70 -5.30 -5.97 7.22
CA ARG A 70 -5.57 -5.23 8.47
C ARG A 70 -4.60 -4.07 8.70
N CYS A 71 -3.38 -4.17 8.18
CA CYS A 71 -2.41 -3.08 8.19
C CYS A 71 -2.65 -2.03 7.09
N GLY A 72 -3.69 -2.19 6.26
CA GLY A 72 -4.01 -1.26 5.17
C GLY A 72 -3.18 -1.49 3.91
N TYR A 73 -2.49 -2.63 3.78
CA TYR A 73 -1.72 -2.96 2.59
C TYR A 73 -2.50 -3.84 1.64
N ALA A 74 -2.21 -3.67 0.35
CA ALA A 74 -2.69 -4.52 -0.73
C ALA A 74 -1.55 -4.77 -1.71
N PHE A 75 -1.63 -5.90 -2.41
CA PHE A 75 -0.70 -6.23 -3.48
C PHE A 75 -1.13 -5.52 -4.76
N TYR A 76 -0.18 -4.83 -5.40
CA TYR A 76 -0.39 -4.16 -6.68
C TYR A 76 0.70 -4.58 -7.66
N LYS A 77 0.31 -4.80 -8.92
CA LYS A 77 1.27 -4.96 -10.01
C LYS A 77 1.91 -3.61 -10.30
N ALA A 78 3.22 -3.51 -10.17
CA ALA A 78 3.93 -2.28 -10.51
C ALA A 78 3.77 -1.97 -12.00
N ARG A 79 3.52 -0.68 -12.33
CA ARG A 79 3.47 -0.22 -13.72
C ARG A 79 4.87 -0.34 -14.35
N ARG A 80 4.94 -0.83 -15.59
CA ARG A 80 6.17 -0.78 -16.38
C ARG A 80 6.50 0.67 -16.68
N LYS A 81 7.76 1.06 -16.43
CA LYS A 81 8.29 2.39 -16.72
C LYS A 81 9.56 2.21 -17.54
N PRO A 82 9.87 3.13 -18.48
CA PRO A 82 11.16 3.09 -19.16
C PRO A 82 12.28 3.22 -18.13
N PHE A 83 13.37 2.50 -18.37
CA PHE A 83 14.55 2.59 -17.52
C PHE A 83 15.18 3.98 -17.66
N LEU A 84 15.50 4.61 -16.53
CA LEU A 84 16.18 5.91 -16.50
C LEU A 84 17.51 5.77 -15.79
N THR A 85 18.58 6.15 -16.49
CA THR A 85 19.91 6.30 -15.90
C THR A 85 19.90 7.43 -14.85
N SER A 86 20.90 7.44 -13.97
CA SER A 86 21.09 8.51 -12.99
C SER A 86 21.21 9.88 -13.66
N SER A 87 21.89 9.96 -14.81
CA SER A 87 22.02 11.18 -15.60
C SER A 87 20.67 11.68 -16.12
N ASN A 88 19.88 10.79 -16.76
CA ASN A 88 18.57 11.14 -17.32
C ASN A 88 17.62 11.64 -16.22
N LYS A 89 17.66 11.04 -15.02
CA LYS A 89 16.86 11.51 -13.87
C LYS A 89 17.21 12.93 -13.48
N ARG A 90 18.51 13.26 -13.37
CA ARG A 90 18.98 14.61 -13.02
C ARG A 90 18.55 15.64 -14.07
N GLN A 91 18.75 15.36 -15.34
CA GLN A 91 18.36 16.25 -16.44
C GLN A 91 16.85 16.52 -16.45
N ARG A 92 16.03 15.47 -16.29
CA ARG A 92 14.57 15.62 -16.20
C ARG A 92 14.14 16.50 -15.04
N VAL A 93 14.75 16.32 -13.86
CA VAL A 93 14.45 17.14 -12.68
C VAL A 93 14.89 18.59 -12.88
N ALA A 94 16.09 18.81 -13.41
CA ALA A 94 16.60 20.16 -13.69
C ALA A 94 15.70 20.90 -14.69
N TRP A 95 15.30 20.23 -15.77
CA TRP A 95 14.37 20.77 -16.76
C TRP A 95 13.01 21.11 -16.13
N ALA A 96 12.43 20.18 -15.36
CA ALA A 96 11.15 20.42 -14.69
C ALA A 96 11.22 21.61 -13.72
N LYS A 97 12.33 21.78 -13.00
CA LYS A 97 12.53 22.92 -12.08
C LYS A 97 12.65 24.24 -12.82
N SER A 98 13.42 24.30 -13.91
CA SER A 98 13.57 25.55 -14.68
C SER A 98 12.29 25.96 -15.42
N HIS A 99 11.38 25.02 -15.64
CA HIS A 99 10.11 25.23 -16.34
C HIS A 99 8.91 25.22 -15.39
N LEU A 100 9.13 25.18 -14.06
CA LEU A 100 8.05 25.09 -13.07
C LEU A 100 7.15 26.33 -13.06
N SER A 101 7.72 27.51 -13.27
CA SER A 101 7.03 28.80 -13.30
C SER A 101 6.58 29.23 -14.70
N TRP A 102 6.59 28.31 -15.67
CA TRP A 102 6.17 28.64 -17.03
C TRP A 102 4.71 29.06 -17.10
N THR A 103 4.50 30.21 -17.74
CA THR A 103 3.16 30.73 -18.01
C THR A 103 2.54 30.01 -19.21
N PRO A 104 1.21 29.95 -19.31
CA PRO A 104 0.53 29.37 -20.46
C PRO A 104 0.95 29.98 -21.81
N SER A 105 1.30 31.26 -21.86
CA SER A 105 1.80 31.92 -23.07
C SER A 105 3.18 31.42 -23.48
N GLN A 106 4.07 31.13 -22.53
CA GLN A 106 5.37 30.51 -22.80
C GLN A 106 5.21 29.07 -23.30
N CYS A 107 4.30 28.30 -22.71
CA CYS A 107 3.97 26.95 -23.18
C CYS A 107 3.48 26.95 -24.63
N LYS A 108 2.65 27.92 -25.04
CA LYS A 108 2.13 28.06 -26.41
C LYS A 108 3.22 28.32 -27.45
N LYS A 109 4.37 28.88 -27.06
CA LYS A 109 5.50 29.13 -27.98
C LYS A 109 6.29 27.86 -28.30
N VAL A 110 6.09 26.77 -27.56
CA VAL A 110 6.82 25.52 -27.74
C VAL A 110 6.00 24.55 -28.58
N LEU A 111 6.41 24.35 -29.82
CA LEU A 111 5.91 23.25 -30.64
C LEU A 111 6.50 21.93 -30.10
N ARG A 112 5.65 20.94 -29.82
CA ARG A 112 6.07 19.59 -29.44
C ARG A 112 5.69 18.62 -30.55
N THR A 113 6.68 17.98 -31.14
CA THR A 113 6.50 16.92 -32.14
C THR A 113 7.05 15.62 -31.56
N ASP A 114 6.31 14.53 -31.75
CA ASP A 114 6.75 13.18 -31.39
C ASP A 114 6.35 12.25 -32.54
N GLU A 115 7.22 11.30 -32.85
CA GLU A 115 6.94 10.27 -33.86
C GLU A 115 6.40 9.04 -33.15
N SER A 116 5.22 8.57 -33.55
CA SER A 116 4.66 7.32 -33.06
C SER A 116 4.56 6.32 -34.20
N ILE A 117 4.94 5.09 -33.91
CA ILE A 117 4.80 3.97 -34.83
C ILE A 117 3.32 3.60 -34.87
N PHE A 118 2.63 3.98 -35.94
CA PHE A 118 1.31 3.48 -36.25
C PHE A 118 1.46 2.32 -37.23
N GLU A 119 0.89 1.17 -36.89
CA GLU A 119 0.67 0.11 -37.86
C GLU A 119 -0.59 0.49 -38.65
N VAL A 120 -0.47 0.58 -39.97
CA VAL A 120 -1.58 0.83 -40.92
C VAL A 120 -2.05 -0.50 -41.48
#